data_AF-A0A1T2LAI0-F1
#
_entry.id   AF-A0A1T2LAI0-F1
#
_cell.length_a   1.000
_cell.length_b   1.000
_cell.length_c   1.000
_cell.angle_alpha   90.00
_cell.angle_beta   90.00
_cell.angle_gamma   90.00
#
_symmetry.space_group_name_H-M   'P 1'
#
loop_
_entity.id
_entity.type
_entity.pdbx_description
1 polymer ?
#
loop_
_entity_poly.entity_id
_entity_poly.type
_entity_poly.pdbx_seq_one_letter_code
_entity_poly.pdbx_strand_id
1 'polypeptide(L)'
;MDGSDNPNQGFEQLIAQVVDLSNRMFKAAEAEQWDELVELEAERRQSLPQLFNNPPSEHTSKLSEAVQLIIDLDKRTMALGEKGRHLIGNELQGLRQGQQATNAYNKVQG
;
A
#
# COMPACT_ATOMS: atom_id res chain seq x y z
N MET A 1 28.79 30.31 -13.61
CA MET A 1 29.18 28.89 -13.52
C MET A 1 27.92 28.13 -13.22
N ASP A 2 27.45 27.44 -14.23
CA ASP A 2 26.18 26.71 -14.28
C ASP A 2 26.24 25.52 -13.30
N GLY A 3 25.37 25.55 -12.29
CA GLY A 3 25.18 24.46 -11.33
C GLY A 3 24.28 23.39 -11.91
N SER A 4 24.57 22.95 -13.13
CA SER A 4 23.81 21.99 -13.90
C SER A 4 23.59 20.72 -13.07
N ASP A 5 22.32 20.41 -12.83
CA ASP A 5 21.80 19.22 -12.16
C ASP A 5 22.72 18.01 -12.35
N ASN A 6 23.31 17.53 -11.25
CA ASN A 6 24.07 16.29 -11.27
C ASN A 6 23.06 15.15 -11.49
N PRO A 7 23.14 14.38 -12.59
CA PRO A 7 22.20 13.30 -12.88
C PRO A 7 22.12 12.24 -11.75
N ASN A 8 23.16 12.15 -10.91
CA ASN A 8 23.18 11.30 -9.74
C ASN A 8 22.26 11.80 -8.61
N GLN A 9 22.10 13.12 -8.46
CA GLN A 9 21.17 13.67 -7.48
C GLN A 9 19.72 13.40 -7.89
N GLY A 10 19.39 13.45 -9.18
CA GLY A 10 18.05 13.13 -9.67
C GLY A 10 17.65 11.68 -9.42
N PHE A 11 18.55 10.72 -9.63
CA PHE A 11 18.27 9.31 -9.38
C PHE A 11 18.12 9.00 -7.88
N GLU A 12 18.96 9.60 -7.03
CA GLU A 12 18.82 9.46 -5.58
C GLU A 12 17.50 10.05 -5.04
N GLN A 13 17.07 11.19 -5.57
CA GLN A 13 15.78 11.81 -5.25
C GLN A 13 14.62 10.91 -5.67
N LEU A 14 14.71 10.28 -6.85
CA LEU A 14 13.71 9.34 -7.32
C LEU A 14 13.61 8.11 -6.39
N ILE A 15 14.74 7.53 -5.95
CA ILE A 15 14.74 6.45 -4.95
C ILE A 15 14.03 6.92 -3.68
N ALA A 16 14.41 8.08 -3.16
CA ALA A 16 13.84 8.62 -1.92
C ALA A 16 12.32 8.85 -2.05
N GLN A 17 11.86 9.39 -3.19
CA GLN A 17 10.45 9.63 -3.46
C GLN A 17 9.64 8.33 -3.46
N VAL A 18 10.11 7.28 -4.15
CA VAL A 18 9.38 6.00 -4.21
C VAL A 18 9.34 5.30 -2.84
N VAL A 19 10.42 5.41 -2.06
CA VAL A 19 10.46 4.91 -0.68
C VAL A 19 9.50 5.69 0.21
N ASP A 20 9.44 7.02 0.10
CA ASP A 20 8.49 7.85 0.85
C ASP A 20 7.04 7.47 0.53
N LEU A 21 6.70 7.35 -0.76
CA LEU A 21 5.36 6.93 -1.20
C LEU A 21 4.98 5.56 -0.64
N SER A 22 5.89 4.59 -0.65
CA SER A 22 5.64 3.26 -0.07
C SER A 22 5.43 3.30 1.44
N ASN A 23 6.15 4.18 2.16
CA ASN A 23 5.94 4.38 3.59
C ASN A 23 4.59 5.05 3.88
N ARG A 24 4.21 6.06 3.09
CA ARG A 24 2.91 6.74 3.22
C ARG A 24 1.75 5.79 2.92
N MET A 25 1.88 4.94 1.90
CA MET A 25 0.90 3.88 1.61
C MET A 25 0.73 2.94 2.80
N PHE A 26 1.84 2.50 3.40
CA PHE A 26 1.79 1.64 4.58
C PHE A 26 1.09 2.34 5.77
N LYS A 27 1.41 3.60 6.05
CA LYS A 27 0.75 4.39 7.10
C LYS A 27 -0.75 4.58 6.85
N ALA A 28 -1.14 4.85 5.61
CA ALA A 28 -2.55 4.97 5.22
C ALA A 28 -3.28 3.63 5.45
N ALA A 29 -2.64 2.49 5.15
CA ALA A 29 -3.20 1.18 5.47
C ALA A 29 -3.32 0.92 6.97
N GLU A 30 -2.33 1.31 7.78
CA GLU A 30 -2.38 1.20 9.24
C GLU A 30 -3.52 2.04 9.84
N ALA A 31 -3.82 3.18 9.23
CA ALA A 31 -4.90 4.09 9.61
C ALA A 31 -6.25 3.76 8.93
N GLU A 32 -6.33 2.67 8.15
CA GLU A 32 -7.51 2.28 7.37
C GLU A 32 -8.02 3.37 6.38
N GLN A 33 -7.14 4.27 5.96
CA GLN A 33 -7.40 5.34 5.00
C GLN A 33 -7.27 4.82 3.56
N TRP A 34 -8.22 3.98 3.14
CA TRP A 34 -8.14 3.25 1.87
C TRP A 34 -8.14 4.14 0.63
N ASP A 35 -8.90 5.24 0.64
CA ASP A 35 -8.92 6.17 -0.51
C ASP A 35 -7.56 6.85 -0.70
N GLU A 36 -6.94 7.31 0.39
CA GLU A 36 -5.58 7.89 0.38
C GLU A 36 -4.55 6.87 -0.10
N LEU A 37 -4.65 5.60 0.33
CA LEU A 37 -3.78 4.54 -0.14
C LEU A 37 -3.86 4.33 -1.66
N VAL A 38 -5.05 4.42 -2.25
CA VAL A 38 -5.25 4.28 -3.71
C VAL A 38 -4.63 5.47 -4.46
N GLU A 39 -4.79 6.69 -3.96
CA GLU A 39 -4.18 7.88 -4.56
C GLU A 39 -2.65 7.79 -4.53
N LEU A 40 -2.09 7.40 -3.38
CA LEU A 40 -0.65 7.21 -3.20
C LEU A 40 -0.09 6.09 -4.10
N GLU A 41 -0.84 5.00 -4.27
CA GLU A 41 -0.44 3.90 -5.17
C GLU A 41 -0.37 4.37 -6.62
N ALA A 42 -1.34 5.18 -7.06
CA ALA A 42 -1.36 5.75 -8.40
C ALA A 42 -0.14 6.65 -8.65
N GLU A 43 0.23 7.49 -7.68
CA GLU A 43 1.45 8.31 -7.74
C GLU A 43 2.71 7.43 -7.80
N ARG A 44 2.81 6.43 -6.92
CA ARG A 44 3.96 5.51 -6.89
C ARG A 44 4.13 4.77 -8.20
N ARG A 45 3.03 4.33 -8.82
CA ARG A 45 3.04 3.59 -10.09
C ARG A 45 3.64 4.39 -11.25
N GLN A 46 3.57 5.72 -11.21
CA GLN A 46 4.16 6.59 -12.23
C GLN A 46 5.68 6.73 -12.07
N SER A 47 6.18 6.71 -10.83
CA SER A 47 7.60 6.89 -10.51
C SER A 47 8.39 5.58 -10.50
N LEU A 48 7.77 4.47 -10.08
CA LEU A 48 8.43 3.18 -9.89
C LEU A 48 9.15 2.64 -11.16
N PRO A 49 8.59 2.71 -12.38
CA PRO A 49 9.26 2.22 -13.59
C PRO A 49 10.58 2.95 -13.89
N GLN A 50 10.68 4.22 -13.49
CA GLN A 50 11.85 5.06 -13.76
C GLN A 50 13.10 4.55 -13.02
N LEU A 51 12.93 3.85 -11.89
CA LEU A 51 14.04 3.24 -11.15
C LEU A 51 14.70 2.07 -11.89
N PHE A 52 14.00 1.45 -12.84
CA PHE A 52 14.48 0.28 -13.57
C PHE A 52 14.94 0.62 -15.00
N ASN A 53 14.66 1.83 -15.48
CA ASN A 53 15.09 2.30 -16.80
C ASN A 53 16.55 2.76 -16.75
N ASN A 54 17.47 1.79 -16.90
CA ASN A 54 18.91 2.01 -16.97
C ASN A 54 19.49 2.73 -15.73
N PRO A 55 19.40 2.10 -14.54
CA PRO A 55 19.90 2.71 -13.31
C PRO A 55 21.42 2.96 -13.38
N PRO A 56 21.92 4.11 -12.91
CA PRO A 56 23.36 4.34 -12.83
C PRO A 56 24.03 3.30 -11.93
N SER A 57 25.15 2.72 -12.39
CA SER A 57 25.79 1.58 -11.72
C SER A 57 26.22 1.89 -10.28
N GLU A 58 26.62 3.13 -10.01
CA GLU A 58 27.02 3.62 -8.68
C GLU A 58 25.88 3.62 -7.66
N HIS A 59 24.61 3.61 -8.09
CA HIS A 59 23.44 3.58 -7.22
C HIS A 59 22.83 2.18 -7.04
N THR A 60 23.41 1.14 -7.66
CA THR A 60 22.83 -0.22 -7.66
C THR A 60 22.62 -0.78 -6.25
N SER A 61 23.56 -0.55 -5.32
CA SER A 61 23.41 -1.00 -3.92
C SER A 61 22.25 -0.30 -3.22
N LYS A 62 22.19 1.03 -3.35
CA LYS A 62 21.13 1.86 -2.76
C LYS A 62 19.75 1.52 -3.34
N LEU A 63 19.68 1.27 -4.65
CA LEU A 63 18.47 0.81 -5.31
C LEU A 63 18.04 -0.57 -4.79
N SER A 64 18.97 -1.51 -4.61
CA SER A 64 18.68 -2.84 -4.07
C SER A 64 18.10 -2.77 -2.66
N GLU A 65 18.69 -1.94 -1.79
CA GLU A 65 18.19 -1.71 -0.43
C GLU A 65 16.79 -1.10 -0.44
N ALA A 66 16.56 -0.10 -1.31
CA ALA A 66 15.25 0.53 -1.47
C ALA A 66 14.19 -0.46 -1.97
N VAL A 67 14.52 -1.29 -2.96
CA VAL A 67 13.61 -2.33 -3.49
C VAL A 67 13.24 -3.33 -2.40
N GLN A 68 14.20 -3.78 -1.59
CA GLN A 68 13.92 -4.69 -0.48
C GLN A 68 12.97 -4.07 0.54
N LEU A 69 13.20 -2.81 0.91
CA LEU A 69 12.32 -2.06 1.81
C LEU A 69 10.90 -1.92 1.24
N ILE A 70 10.77 -1.57 -0.05
CA ILE A 70 9.48 -1.44 -0.73
C ILE A 70 8.71 -2.77 -0.72
N ILE A 71 9.38 -3.87 -1.03
CA ILE A 71 8.78 -5.22 -0.99
C ILE A 71 8.25 -5.55 0.41
N ASP A 72 9.01 -5.22 1.45
CA ASP A 72 8.60 -5.51 2.83
C ASP A 72 7.42 -4.63 3.28
N LEU A 73 7.38 -3.36 2.87
CA LEU A 73 6.24 -2.47 3.10
C LEU A 73 5.00 -2.94 2.35
N ASP A 74 5.13 -3.38 1.09
CA ASP A 74 4.01 -3.87 0.29
C ASP A 74 3.39 -5.13 0.89
N LYS A 75 4.22 -6.08 1.35
CA LYS A 75 3.72 -7.28 2.05
C LYS A 75 2.91 -6.91 3.29
N ARG A 76 3.39 -5.96 4.10
CA ARG A 76 2.69 -5.52 5.31
C ARG A 76 1.38 -4.79 4.98
N THR A 77 1.41 -3.94 3.95
CA THR A 77 0.23 -3.23 3.42
C THR A 77 -0.83 -4.21 2.93
N MET A 78 -0.44 -5.24 2.17
CA MET A 78 -1.36 -6.28 1.69
C MET A 78 -1.99 -7.07 2.84
N ALA A 79 -1.20 -7.43 3.86
CA ALA A 79 -1.71 -8.14 5.04
C ALA A 79 -2.76 -7.33 5.82
N LEU A 80 -2.58 -6.01 5.92
CA LEU A 80 -3.58 -5.10 6.51
C LEU A 80 -4.88 -5.09 5.70
N GLY A 81 -4.78 -5.01 4.37
CA GLY A 81 -5.94 -5.07 3.48
C GLY A 81 -6.69 -6.41 3.55
N GLU A 82 -5.98 -7.53 3.65
CA GLU A 82 -6.59 -8.86 3.83
C GLU A 82 -7.34 -8.98 5.16
N LYS A 83 -6.73 -8.50 6.24
CA LYS A 83 -7.34 -8.47 7.58
C LYS A 83 -8.61 -7.63 7.59
N GLY A 84 -8.59 -6.43 6.99
CA GLY A 84 -9.77 -5.57 6.87
C GLY A 84 -10.93 -6.26 6.12
N ARG A 85 -10.64 -6.91 4.98
CA ARG A 85 -11.65 -7.68 4.23
C ARG A 85 -12.24 -8.83 5.04
N HIS A 86 -11.41 -9.56 5.80
CA HIS A 86 -11.89 -10.65 6.64
C HIS A 86 -12.81 -10.18 7.77
N LEU A 87 -12.48 -9.05 8.43
CA LEU A 87 -13.31 -8.48 9.49
C LEU A 87 -14.69 -8.09 8.97
N ILE A 88 -14.76 -7.36 7.86
CA ILE A 88 -16.04 -6.99 7.22
C ILE A 88 -16.84 -8.23 6.82
N GLY A 89 -16.18 -9.25 6.27
CA GLY A 89 -16.81 -10.53 5.91
C GLY A 89 -17.46 -11.22 7.11
N ASN A 90 -16.76 -11.26 8.25
CA ASN A 90 -17.27 -11.84 9.50
C ASN A 90 -18.43 -11.04 10.09
N GLU A 91 -18.36 -9.71 10.08
CA GLU A 91 -19.45 -8.84 10.55
C GLU A 91 -20.72 -9.02 9.72
N LEU A 92 -20.60 -9.04 8.39
CA LEU A 92 -21.73 -9.29 7.49
C LEU A 92 -22.34 -10.68 7.68
N GLN A 93 -21.51 -11.70 7.96
CA GLN A 93 -21.99 -13.03 8.25
C GLN A 93 -22.76 -13.08 9.59
N GLY A 94 -22.23 -12.43 10.62
CA GLY A 94 -22.89 -12.30 11.93
C GLY A 94 -24.24 -11.59 11.84
N LEU A 95 -24.32 -10.49 11.09
CA LEU A 95 -25.58 -9.77 10.83
C LEU A 95 -26.62 -10.64 10.14
N ARG A 96 -26.22 -11.42 9.12
CA ARG A 96 -27.11 -12.35 8.42
C ARG A 96 -27.63 -13.46 9.33
N GLN A 97 -26.77 -14.03 10.17
CA GLN A 97 -27.16 -15.07 11.13
C GLN A 97 -28.13 -14.53 12.19
N GLY A 98 -27.90 -13.31 12.70
CA GLY A 98 -28.80 -12.65 13.64
C GLY A 98 -30.20 -12.40 13.05
N GLN A 99 -30.27 -11.92 11.79
CA GLN A 99 -31.55 -11.75 11.09
C GLN A 99 -32.31 -13.08 10.90
N GLN A 100 -31.60 -14.16 10.57
CA GLN A 100 -32.20 -15.49 10.42
C GLN A 100 -32.74 -16.03 11.74
N ALA A 101 -32.01 -15.85 12.85
CA ALA A 101 -32.45 -16.28 14.18
C ALA A 101 -33.72 -15.55 14.64
N THR A 102 -33.79 -14.22 14.46
CA THR A 102 -34.97 -13.41 14.78
C THR A 102 -36.19 -13.82 13.95
N ASN A 103 -35.99 -14.08 12.65
CA ASN A 103 -37.06 -14.55 11.76
C ASN A 103 -37.55 -15.95 12.13
N ALA A 104 -36.68 -16.84 12.60
CA ALA A 104 -37.08 -18.17 13.05
C ALA A 104 -37.91 -18.10 14.34
N TYR A 105 -37.53 -17.25 15.30
CA TYR A 105 -38.25 -17.09 16.56
C TYR A 105 -39.67 -16.54 16.36
N ASN A 106 -39.82 -15.55 15.48
CA ASN A 106 -41.12 -14.97 15.14
C ASN A 106 -42.06 -15.95 14.43
N LYS A 107 -41.51 -16.98 13.77
CA LYS A 107 -42.28 -17.99 13.02
C LYS A 107 -42.72 -19.18 13.86
N VAL A 108 -42.14 -19.34 15.06
CA VAL A 108 -42.45 -20.43 16.01
C VAL A 108 -43.42 -19.98 17.10
N GLN A 109 -43.58 -18.66 17.30
CA GLN A 109 -44.50 -18.08 18.31
C GLN A 109 -45.79 -17.46 17.74
N GLY A 110 -46.01 -17.54 16.41
CA GLY A 110 -47.26 -17.14 15.75
C GLY A 110 -47.96 -18.33 15.13
#